data_AF-A0AAW1C0I3-F1
#
_entry.id   AF-A0AAW1C0I3-F1
#
_cell.length_a   1.000
_cell.length_b   1.000
_cell.length_c   1.000
_cell.angle_alpha   90.00
_cell.angle_beta   90.00
_cell.angle_gamma   90.00
#
_symmetry.space_group_name_H-M   'P 1'
#
loop_
_entity.id
_entity.type
_entity.pdbx_description
1 polymer ?
#
loop_
_entity_poly.entity_id
_entity_poly.type
_entity_poly.pdbx_seq_one_letter_code
_entity_poly.pdbx_strand_id
1 'polypeptide(L)' 'MKVLWIFAFLGAAVAATLSEDDDDKIVGGYTCRRNSVPYQVSIHIGYHICGGSLIHDQWVVSAAHCFKS' A
#
# COMPACT_ATOMS: atom_id res chain seq x y z
N MET A 1 -6.39 -37.37 14.35
CA MET A 1 -7.44 -36.66 13.57
C MET A 1 -7.74 -35.27 14.13
N LYS A 2 -8.16 -35.11 15.40
CA LYS A 2 -8.38 -33.78 16.01
C LYS A 2 -7.14 -32.86 16.03
N VAL A 3 -5.97 -33.44 16.26
CA VAL A 3 -4.69 -32.72 16.28
C VAL A 3 -4.32 -32.13 14.90
N LEU A 4 -4.68 -32.81 13.80
CA LEU A 4 -4.44 -32.31 12.45
C LEU A 4 -5.26 -31.05 12.16
N TRP A 5 -6.51 -31.02 12.64
CA TRP A 5 -7.35 -29.83 12.52
C TRP A 5 -6.79 -28.66 13.32
N ILE A 6 -6.27 -28.90 14.53
CA ILE A 6 -5.64 -27.85 15.33
C ILE A 6 -4.44 -27.24 14.59
N PHE A 7 -3.56 -28.05 14.02
CA PHE A 7 -2.43 -27.55 13.24
C PHE A 7 -2.87 -26.84 11.96
N ALA A 8 -3.91 -27.31 11.29
CA ALA A 8 -4.47 -26.64 10.11
C ALA A 8 -5.05 -25.25 10.47
N PHE A 9 -5.84 -25.15 11.53
CA PHE A 9 -6.40 -23.87 11.99
C PHE A 9 -5.32 -22.91 12.50
N LEU A 10 -4.32 -23.44 13.23
CA LEU A 10 -3.19 -22.63 13.70
C LEU A 10 -2.36 -22.12 12.51
N GLY A 11 -2.06 -22.98 11.53
CA GLY A 11 -1.36 -22.58 10.31
C GLY A 11 -2.11 -21.52 9.51
N ALA A 12 -3.44 -21.65 9.37
CA ALA A 12 -4.26 -20.65 8.68
C ALA A 12 -4.31 -19.31 9.42
N ALA A 13 -4.42 -19.33 10.76
CA ALA A 13 -4.40 -18.10 11.57
C ALA A 13 -3.05 -17.38 11.46
N VAL A 14 -1.95 -18.11 11.46
CA VAL A 14 -0.59 -17.56 11.28
C VAL A 14 -0.45 -16.96 9.89
N ALA A 15 -0.83 -17.69 8.83
CA ALA A 15 -0.79 -17.19 7.46
C ALA A 15 -1.64 -15.92 7.25
N ALA A 16 -2.79 -15.80 7.93
CA ALA A 16 -3.61 -14.58 7.89
C ALA A 16 -2.94 -13.34 8.52
N THR A 17 -1.92 -13.54 9.36
CA THR A 17 -1.11 -12.44 9.93
C THR A 17 0.21 -12.22 9.20
N LEU A 18 0.67 -13.23 8.45
CA LEU A 18 1.80 -13.15 7.53
C LEU A 18 1.27 -12.77 6.14
N SER A 19 0.52 -11.67 6.04
CA SER A 19 0.32 -11.06 4.73
C SER A 19 1.71 -10.68 4.23
N GLU A 20 2.16 -11.29 3.14
CA GLU A 20 3.34 -10.86 2.40
C GLU A 20 3.16 -9.36 2.16
N ASP A 21 4.05 -8.54 2.74
CA ASP A 21 4.32 -7.18 2.27
C ASP A 21 4.91 -7.35 0.86
N ASP A 22 4.05 -7.74 -0.07
CA ASP A 22 4.29 -7.59 -1.49
C ASP A 22 4.39 -6.08 -1.68
N ASP A 23 5.62 -5.56 -1.78
CA ASP A 23 5.98 -4.47 -2.68
C ASP A 23 7.25 -3.69 -2.25
N ASP A 24 8.39 -4.02 -2.89
CA ASP A 24 9.60 -3.20 -3.00
C ASP A 24 9.34 -1.87 -3.76
N LYS A 25 8.48 -0.97 -3.27
CA LYS A 25 8.16 0.30 -4.00
C LYS A 25 8.95 1.49 -3.49
N ILE A 26 9.53 1.42 -2.28
CA ILE A 26 10.30 2.50 -1.65
C ILE A 26 11.53 1.92 -0.95
N VAL A 27 12.73 2.22 -1.45
CA VAL A 27 14.01 1.68 -0.94
C VAL A 27 14.23 2.09 0.52
N GLY A 28 14.42 1.11 1.41
CA GLY A 28 14.58 1.33 2.85
C GLY A 28 13.31 1.83 3.55
N GLY A 29 12.16 1.76 2.86
CA GLY A 29 10.87 2.16 3.39
C GLY A 29 10.23 1.11 4.28
N TYR A 30 9.00 1.40 4.69
CA TYR A 30 8.12 0.50 5.42
C TYR A 30 6.67 0.82 5.05
N THR A 31 5.78 -0.14 5.23
CA THR A 31 4.35 0.05 5.00
C THR A 31 3.79 1.10 5.96
N CYS A 32 3.23 2.17 5.40
CA CYS A 32 2.61 3.23 6.20
C CYS A 32 1.39 2.69 6.95
N ARG A 33 1.19 3.13 8.21
CA ARG A 33 -0.07 2.85 8.92
C ARG A 33 -1.24 3.37 8.08
N ARG A 34 -2.31 2.59 7.97
CA ARG A 34 -3.52 2.97 7.21
C ARG A 34 -3.96 4.40 7.55
N ASN A 35 -4.15 5.22 6.52
CA ASN A 35 -4.59 6.63 6.61
C ASN A 35 -3.66 7.57 7.41
N SER A 36 -2.41 7.18 7.69
CA SER A 36 -1.47 8.04 8.43
C SER A 36 -0.88 9.20 7.62
N VAL A 37 -0.96 9.11 6.29
CA VAL A 37 -0.47 10.14 5.36
C VAL A 37 -1.66 10.66 4.54
N PRO A 38 -2.58 11.43 5.15
CA PRO A 38 -3.88 11.75 4.55
C PRO A 38 -3.80 12.65 3.31
N TYR A 39 -2.67 13.35 3.12
CA TYR A 39 -2.43 14.18 1.94
C TYR A 39 -1.88 13.37 0.76
N GLN A 40 -1.48 12.10 0.94
CA GLN A 40 -0.88 11.31 -0.13
C GLN A 40 -1.91 10.97 -1.22
N VAL A 41 -1.55 11.22 -2.48
CA VAL A 41 -2.40 10.94 -3.64
C VAL A 41 -1.71 9.98 -4.60
N SER A 42 -2.48 9.04 -5.13
CA SER A 42 -2.11 8.22 -6.30
C SER A 42 -2.63 8.89 -7.57
N ILE A 43 -1.73 9.25 -8.48
CA ILE A 43 -2.10 9.70 -9.83
C ILE A 43 -2.17 8.46 -10.72
N HIS A 44 -3.37 8.17 -11.24
CA HIS A 44 -3.67 6.90 -11.89
C HIS A 44 -4.26 7.11 -13.29
N ILE A 45 -3.61 6.57 -14.32
CA ILE A 45 -4.07 6.59 -15.72
C ILE A 45 -4.13 5.16 -16.24
N GLY A 46 -5.12 4.39 -15.77
CA GLY A 46 -5.21 2.94 -15.96
C GLY A 46 -4.31 2.14 -15.00
N TYR A 47 -3.16 2.69 -14.61
CA TYR A 47 -2.28 2.21 -13.53
C TYR A 47 -1.65 3.40 -12.77
N HIS A 48 -1.03 3.15 -11.62
CA HIS A 48 -0.33 4.18 -10.83
C HIS A 48 0.91 4.67 -11.59
N ILE A 49 0.96 5.97 -11.91
CA ILE A 49 2.07 6.56 -12.67
C ILE A 49 2.95 7.49 -11.83
N CYS A 50 2.38 8.15 -10.83
CA CYS A 50 3.07 9.15 -10.01
C CYS A 50 2.36 9.35 -8.67
N GLY A 51 3.09 9.94 -7.71
CA GLY A 51 2.53 10.48 -6.48
C GLY A 51 2.14 11.96 -6.57
N GLY A 52 1.39 12.44 -5.59
CA GLY A 52 1.09 13.85 -5.38
C GLY A 52 0.69 14.13 -3.93
N SER A 53 0.45 15.40 -3.61
CA SER A 53 -0.03 15.82 -2.29
C SER A 53 -1.26 16.73 -2.39
N LEU A 54 -2.32 16.38 -1.66
CA LEU A 54 -3.51 17.23 -1.51
C LEU A 54 -3.15 18.45 -0.65
N ILE A 55 -3.17 19.64 -1.25
CA ILE A 55 -2.81 20.91 -0.60
C ILE A 55 -4.02 21.81 -0.32
N HIS A 56 -5.16 21.48 -0.93
CA HIS A 56 -6.46 22.13 -0.73
C HIS A 56 -7.56 21.13 -1.07
N ASP A 57 -8.82 21.43 -0.74
CA ASP A 57 -9.97 20.55 -0.99
C ASP A 57 -10.12 20.08 -2.46
N GLN A 58 -9.63 20.88 -3.41
CA GLN A 58 -9.72 20.65 -4.85
C GLN A 58 -8.36 20.75 -5.57
N TRP A 59 -7.25 20.90 -4.83
CA TRP A 59 -5.92 21.09 -5.43
C TRP A 59 -4.90 20.06 -4.94
N VAL A 60 -4.28 19.37 -5.90
CA VAL A 60 -3.16 18.45 -5.68
C VAL A 60 -1.92 19.01 -6.34
N VAL A 61 -0.79 18.99 -5.63
CA VAL A 61 0.54 19.29 -6.19
C VAL A 61 1.27 18.00 -6.57
N SER A 62 1.98 18.00 -7.69
CA SER A 62 2.81 16.88 -8.17
C SER A 62 3.96 17.40 -9.04
N ALA A 63 4.85 16.52 -9.50
CA ALA A 63 5.94 16.88 -10.39
C ALA A 63 5.43 17.12 -11.82
N ALA A 64 5.95 18.17 -12.49
CA ALA A 64 5.50 18.55 -13.82
C ALA A 64 5.69 17.42 -14.86
N HIS A 65 6.78 16.65 -14.77
CA HIS A 65 7.10 15.58 -15.71
C HIS A 65 6.12 14.38 -15.67
N CYS A 66 5.27 14.30 -14.64
CA CYS A 66 4.23 13.27 -14.54
C CYS A 66 3.13 13.43 -15.59
N PHE A 67 3.01 14.60 -16.22
CA PHE A 67 1.93 14.92 -17.16
C PHE A 67 2.41 15.30 -18.57
N LYS A 68 3.67 15.71 -18.72
CA LYS A 68 4.30 16.03 -20.00
C LYS A 68 5.81 15.74 -19.88
N SER A 69 6.38 14.99 -20.81
CA SER A 69 7.84 14.89 -20.97
C SER A 69 8.36 16.02 -21.83
#